data_AF-A0A6G1RZB2-F1
#
_entry.id   AF-A0A6G1RZB2-F1
#
_cell.length_a   1.000
_cell.length_b   1.000
_cell.length_c   1.000
_cell.angle_alpha   90.00
_cell.angle_beta   90.00
_cell.angle_gamma   90.00
#
_symmetry.space_group_name_H-M   'P 1'
#
loop_
_entity.id
_entity.type
_entity.pdbx_description
1 polymer ?
#
loop_
_entity_poly.entity_id
_entity_poly.type
_entity_poly.pdbx_seq_one_letter_code
_entity_poly.pdbx_strand_id
1 'polypeptide(L)'
;LLTRTNVNFHYISLRLTVVWVIGVVVRYCFLLPLRFTLAAIGITSMIVGTTVVGQLPNSSVKNYLSEMVHLTCSRILVRALSGTIHYHNKENKPQKGGICVANHTSPIDAIILTNDGCYAMVGQVHGGLMGIIQRATVKACPHVWFERSEMRDRHLVTKR
;
A
#
# COMPACT_ATOMS: atom_id res chain seq x y z
N LEU A 1 -12.92 11.55 -24.70
CA LEU A 1 -13.11 10.50 -25.73
C LEU A 1 -12.98 11.08 -27.16
N LEU A 2 -12.01 11.97 -27.43
CA LEU A 2 -11.78 12.56 -28.75
C LEU A 2 -10.28 12.58 -29.06
N THR A 3 -9.67 11.40 -29.19
CA THR A 3 -8.28 11.24 -29.70
C THR A 3 -8.01 9.78 -30.11
N ARG A 4 -9.03 9.08 -30.59
CA ARG A 4 -8.87 7.74 -31.18
C ARG A 4 -9.41 7.80 -32.60
N THR A 5 -8.57 8.31 -33.51
CA THR A 5 -8.56 8.13 -34.99
C THR A 5 -8.10 9.41 -35.70
N ASN A 6 -6.85 9.82 -35.51
CA ASN A 6 -6.18 10.62 -36.53
C ASN A 6 -4.70 10.25 -36.56
N VAL A 7 -4.34 9.46 -37.56
CA VAL A 7 -3.02 8.82 -37.74
C VAL A 7 -2.01 9.80 -38.36
N ASN A 8 -2.40 11.06 -38.60
CA ASN A 8 -1.60 12.08 -39.31
C ASN A 8 -1.13 13.25 -38.43
N PHE A 9 -0.90 13.04 -37.14
CA PHE A 9 -0.34 14.07 -36.26
C PHE A 9 1.07 13.69 -35.79
N HIS A 10 2.00 13.55 -36.74
CA HIS A 10 3.42 13.38 -36.41
C HIS A 10 4.02 14.67 -35.80
N TYR A 11 3.49 15.87 -36.13
CA TYR A 11 3.87 17.15 -35.52
C TYR A 11 2.70 18.15 -35.55
N ILE A 12 1.94 18.31 -34.45
CA ILE A 12 0.81 19.27 -34.35
C ILE A 12 1.30 20.73 -34.30
N SER A 13 2.32 21.02 -33.50
CA SER A 13 3.03 22.31 -33.48
C SER A 13 4.33 22.19 -32.67
N LEU A 14 5.38 22.91 -33.08
CA LEU A 14 6.66 22.96 -32.36
C LEU A 14 6.46 23.43 -30.89
N ARG A 15 5.54 24.36 -30.66
CA ARG A 15 5.19 24.84 -29.31
C ARG A 15 4.67 23.71 -28.40
N LEU A 16 3.80 22.84 -28.92
CA LEU A 16 3.27 21.71 -28.16
C LEU A 16 4.35 20.65 -27.89
N THR A 17 5.23 20.39 -28.85
CA THR A 17 6.38 19.48 -28.66
C THR A 17 7.34 20.00 -27.60
N VAL A 18 7.65 21.31 -27.57
CA VAL A 18 8.52 21.90 -26.53
C VAL A 18 7.89 21.75 -25.13
N VAL A 19 6.60 22.06 -24.97
CA VAL A 19 5.90 21.87 -23.69
C VAL A 19 5.88 20.40 -23.27
N TRP A 20 5.70 19.49 -24.22
CA TRP A 20 5.75 18.05 -23.96
C TRP A 20 7.14 17.60 -23.49
N VAL A 21 8.22 18.01 -24.16
CA VAL A 21 9.61 17.67 -23.77
C VAL A 21 9.91 18.21 -22.37
N ILE A 22 9.56 19.47 -22.08
CA ILE A 22 9.71 20.03 -20.73
C ILE A 22 8.93 19.19 -19.72
N GLY A 23 7.70 18.80 -20.03
CA GLY A 23 6.88 17.93 -19.18
C GLY A 23 7.52 16.57 -18.92
N VAL A 24 8.16 15.96 -19.92
CA VAL A 24 8.92 14.70 -19.77
C VAL A 24 10.11 14.92 -18.83
N VAL A 25 10.91 15.96 -19.04
CA VAL A 25 12.05 16.29 -18.17
C VAL A 25 11.60 16.48 -16.72
N VAL A 26 10.56 17.28 -16.49
CA VAL A 26 10.02 17.49 -15.13
C VAL A 26 9.55 16.19 -14.49
N ARG A 27 8.85 15.33 -15.24
CA ARG A 27 8.33 14.06 -14.72
C ARG A 27 9.44 13.09 -14.33
N TYR A 28 10.43 12.88 -15.18
CA TYR A 28 11.43 11.83 -14.97
C TYR A 28 12.67 12.28 -14.21
N CYS A 29 13.05 13.57 -14.29
CA CYS A 29 14.23 14.09 -13.58
C CYS A 29 13.90 14.63 -12.19
N PHE A 30 12.65 15.03 -11.91
CA PHE A 30 12.28 15.64 -10.63
C PHE A 30 11.16 14.88 -9.90
N LEU A 31 10.01 14.66 -10.55
CA LEU A 31 8.86 14.05 -9.88
C LEU A 31 9.10 12.56 -9.58
N LEU A 32 9.65 11.79 -10.52
CA LEU A 32 9.89 10.36 -10.32
C LEU A 32 10.94 10.09 -9.23
N PRO A 33 12.12 10.77 -9.20
CA PRO A 33 13.08 10.58 -8.11
C PRO A 33 12.51 10.96 -6.75
N LEU A 34 11.74 12.06 -6.67
CA LEU A 34 11.06 12.45 -5.44
C LEU A 34 10.07 11.37 -4.96
N ARG A 35 9.29 10.78 -5.86
CA ARG A 35 8.36 9.70 -5.51
C ARG A 35 9.09 8.45 -5.06
N PHE A 36 10.21 8.12 -5.72
CA PHE A 36 11.02 6.97 -5.35
C PHE A 36 11.64 7.14 -3.95
N THR A 37 12.19 8.32 -3.63
CA THR A 37 12.75 8.59 -2.30
C THR A 37 11.68 8.54 -1.22
N LEU A 38 10.50 9.12 -1.45
CA LEU A 38 9.36 9.01 -0.53
C LEU A 38 8.92 7.56 -0.32
N ALA A 39 8.86 6.75 -1.39
CA ALA A 39 8.52 5.34 -1.28
C ALA A 39 9.57 4.57 -0.47
N ALA A 40 10.86 4.83 -0.72
CA ALA A 40 11.95 4.20 0.01
C ALA A 40 11.92 4.56 1.51
N ILE A 41 11.67 5.84 1.84
CA ILE A 41 11.50 6.30 3.22
C ILE A 41 10.30 5.59 3.86
N GLY A 42 9.14 5.57 3.20
CA GLY A 42 7.93 4.95 3.73
C GLY A 42 8.05 3.44 3.96
N ILE A 43 8.70 2.70 3.05
CA ILE A 43 8.96 1.26 3.21
C ILE A 43 9.94 1.02 4.36
N THR A 44 11.04 1.78 4.40
CA THR A 44 12.08 1.61 5.42
C THR A 44 11.54 1.95 6.81
N SER A 45 10.80 3.04 6.95
CA SER A 45 10.17 3.42 8.22
C SER A 45 9.12 2.41 8.67
N MET A 46 8.37 1.81 7.72
CA MET A 46 7.42 0.74 8.03
C MET A 46 8.15 -0.46 8.62
N ILE A 47 9.21 -0.94 7.95
CA ILE A 47 9.94 -2.15 8.38
C ILE A 47 10.61 -1.92 9.74
N VAL A 48 11.31 -0.80 9.91
CA VAL A 48 12.01 -0.47 11.15
C VAL A 48 11.01 -0.23 12.28
N GLY A 49 10.00 0.60 12.06
CA GLY A 49 8.99 0.95 13.07
C GLY A 49 8.22 -0.27 13.56
N THR A 50 7.73 -1.12 12.65
CA THR A 50 6.99 -2.33 13.03
C THR A 50 7.87 -3.37 13.72
N THR A 51 9.16 -3.46 13.35
CA THR A 51 10.11 -4.33 14.04
C THR A 51 10.40 -3.85 15.46
N VAL A 52 10.61 -2.54 15.66
CA VAL A 52 10.83 -1.95 16.98
C VAL A 52 9.60 -2.12 17.87
N VAL A 53 8.41 -1.80 17.36
CA VAL A 53 7.15 -1.98 18.11
C VAL A 53 6.89 -3.45 18.41
N GLY A 54 7.29 -4.37 17.53
CA GLY A 54 7.17 -5.80 17.74
C GLY A 54 7.95 -6.34 18.93
N GLN A 55 9.04 -5.68 19.33
CA GLN A 55 9.84 -6.05 20.49
C GLN A 55 9.21 -5.61 21.83
N LEU A 56 8.18 -4.75 21.80
CA LEU A 56 7.50 -4.29 23.00
C LEU A 56 6.54 -5.35 23.56
N PRO A 57 6.35 -5.38 24.90
CA PRO A 57 5.36 -6.24 25.53
C PRO A 57 3.94 -5.81 25.16
N ASN A 58 3.02 -6.77 25.13
CA ASN A 58 1.62 -6.53 24.79
C ASN A 58 0.99 -5.59 25.83
N SER A 59 0.81 -4.34 25.43
CA SER A 59 0.32 -3.25 26.25
C SER A 59 -0.48 -2.27 25.37
N SER A 60 -1.29 -1.43 26.00
CA SER A 60 -2.00 -0.36 25.28
C SER A 60 -1.04 0.57 24.51
N VAL A 61 0.18 0.77 25.04
CA VAL A 61 1.22 1.58 24.41
C VAL A 61 1.73 0.92 23.12
N LYS A 62 1.95 -0.41 23.13
CA LYS A 62 2.33 -1.15 21.91
C LYS A 62 1.27 -1.00 20.81
N ASN A 63 -0.01 -1.14 21.17
CA ASN A 63 -1.10 -1.01 20.21
C ASN A 63 -1.17 0.41 19.61
N TYR A 64 -1.06 1.43 20.46
CA TYR A 64 -1.03 2.83 20.03
C TYR A 64 0.16 3.14 19.11
N LEU A 65 1.37 2.68 19.47
CA LEU A 65 2.56 2.87 18.64
C LEU A 65 2.46 2.09 17.33
N SER A 66 1.93 0.86 17.35
CA SER A 66 1.69 0.07 16.14
C SER A 66 0.76 0.81 15.19
N GLU A 67 -0.33 1.35 15.71
CA GLU A 67 -1.29 2.12 14.92
C GLU A 67 -0.65 3.39 14.34
N MET A 68 0.10 4.13 15.15
CA MET A 68 0.82 5.33 14.71
C MET A 68 1.81 5.03 13.59
N VAL A 69 2.61 3.96 13.72
CA VAL A 69 3.60 3.56 12.71
C VAL A 69 2.90 3.19 11.40
N HIS A 70 1.87 2.33 11.44
CA HIS A 70 1.16 1.89 10.25
C HIS A 70 0.45 3.03 9.53
N LEU A 71 -0.25 3.91 10.27
CA LEU A 71 -0.91 5.09 9.71
C LEU A 71 0.10 6.03 9.05
N THR A 72 1.20 6.35 9.74
CA THR A 72 2.20 7.30 9.26
C THR A 72 2.90 6.78 8.02
N CYS A 73 3.36 5.53 8.04
CA CYS A 73 4.04 4.92 6.89
C CYS A 73 3.10 4.75 5.70
N SER A 74 1.84 4.34 5.93
CA SER A 74 0.84 4.23 4.87
C SER A 74 0.51 5.57 4.23
N ARG A 75 0.47 6.66 5.02
CA ARG A 75 0.30 8.03 4.49
C ARG A 75 1.48 8.45 3.61
N ILE A 76 2.71 8.18 4.03
CA ILE A 76 3.91 8.45 3.22
C ILE A 76 3.85 7.68 1.91
N LEU A 77 3.48 6.39 1.94
CA LEU A 77 3.40 5.54 0.75
C LEU A 77 2.32 6.01 -0.23
N VAL A 78 1.14 6.40 0.25
CA VAL A 78 0.09 6.98 -0.62
C VAL A 78 0.57 8.27 -1.29
N ARG A 79 1.27 9.14 -0.55
CA ARG A 79 1.84 10.37 -1.11
C ARG A 79 2.95 10.08 -2.13
N ALA A 80 3.76 9.04 -1.91
CA ALA A 80 4.74 8.59 -2.90
C ALA A 80 4.08 8.14 -4.22
N LEU A 81 2.89 7.53 -4.14
CA LEU A 81 2.07 7.19 -5.31
C LEU A 81 1.29 8.40 -5.88
N SER A 82 1.40 9.58 -5.26
CA SER A 82 0.58 10.76 -5.56
C SER A 82 -0.93 10.51 -5.44
N GLY A 83 -1.31 9.58 -4.57
CA GLY A 83 -2.70 9.33 -4.22
C GLY A 83 -3.26 10.42 -3.32
N THR A 84 -4.47 10.85 -3.61
CA THR A 84 -5.29 11.68 -2.72
C THR A 84 -6.56 10.90 -2.40
N ILE A 85 -6.73 10.51 -1.14
CA ILE A 85 -7.86 9.67 -0.72
C ILE A 85 -8.96 10.57 -0.20
N HIS A 86 -10.16 10.37 -0.72
CA HIS A 86 -11.37 10.99 -0.22
C HIS A 86 -12.35 9.90 0.22
N TYR A 87 -12.80 9.98 1.48
CA TYR A 87 -13.69 8.98 2.08
C TYR A 87 -15.12 9.49 2.07
N HIS A 88 -16.01 8.71 1.46
CA HIS A 88 -17.46 8.93 1.47
C HIS A 88 -18.13 8.06 2.54
N ASN A 89 -19.29 8.49 3.03
CA ASN A 89 -20.15 7.75 3.97
C ASN A 89 -19.38 7.23 5.21
N LYS A 90 -18.70 8.14 5.90
CA LYS A 90 -17.81 7.83 7.03
C LYS A 90 -18.55 7.20 8.23
N GLU A 91 -19.86 7.39 8.30
CA GLU A 91 -20.76 6.77 9.28
C GLU A 91 -20.82 5.24 9.14
N ASN A 92 -20.56 4.70 7.95
CA ASN A 92 -20.58 3.25 7.68
C ASN A 92 -19.22 2.58 7.92
N LYS A 93 -18.26 3.29 8.52
CA LYS A 93 -16.95 2.71 8.82
C LYS A 93 -17.08 1.54 9.80
N PRO A 94 -16.31 0.46 9.61
CA PRO A 94 -16.29 -0.65 10.54
C PRO A 94 -15.86 -0.17 11.93
N GLN A 95 -16.69 -0.45 12.91
CA GLN A 95 -16.38 -0.22 14.32
C GLN A 95 -15.40 -1.29 14.83
N LYS A 96 -14.93 -1.19 16.09
CA LYS A 96 -14.06 -2.21 16.68
C LYS A 96 -14.67 -3.61 16.56
N GLY A 97 -13.96 -4.52 15.90
CA GLY A 97 -14.43 -5.88 15.61
C GLY A 97 -15.23 -6.02 14.30
N GLY A 98 -15.50 -4.92 13.59
CA GLY A 98 -16.11 -4.93 12.27
C GLY A 98 -15.14 -5.39 11.18
N ILE A 99 -15.69 -6.01 10.13
CA ILE A 99 -14.91 -6.51 8.99
C ILE A 99 -15.13 -5.57 7.81
N CYS A 100 -14.02 -5.08 7.24
CA CYS A 100 -14.04 -4.37 5.96
C CYS A 100 -13.81 -5.36 4.83
N VAL A 101 -14.64 -5.29 3.78
CA VAL A 101 -14.50 -6.12 2.58
C VAL A 101 -14.32 -5.20 1.38
N ALA A 102 -13.22 -5.40 0.64
CA ALA A 102 -12.94 -4.70 -0.61
C ALA A 102 -13.11 -5.66 -1.79
N ASN A 103 -13.56 -5.14 -2.93
CA ASN A 103 -13.73 -5.89 -4.17
C ASN A 103 -12.39 -6.35 -4.77
N HIS A 104 -11.32 -5.61 -4.49
CA HIS A 104 -9.96 -5.93 -4.86
C HIS A 104 -9.05 -5.62 -3.68
N THR A 105 -8.24 -6.59 -3.28
CA THR A 105 -7.34 -6.48 -2.12
C THR A 105 -5.91 -6.72 -2.58
N SER A 106 -5.30 -5.70 -3.16
CA SER A 106 -3.86 -5.64 -3.42
C SER A 106 -3.11 -4.98 -2.28
N PRO A 107 -1.77 -5.08 -2.23
CA PRO A 107 -0.96 -4.34 -1.28
C PRO A 107 -1.18 -2.81 -1.32
N ILE A 108 -1.54 -2.26 -2.48
CA ILE A 108 -1.86 -0.83 -2.62
C ILE A 108 -3.21 -0.52 -1.96
N ASP A 109 -4.21 -1.37 -2.16
CA ASP A 109 -5.54 -1.22 -1.56
C ASP A 109 -5.44 -1.29 -0.03
N ALA A 110 -4.62 -2.21 0.48
CA ALA A 110 -4.25 -2.29 1.90
C ALA A 110 -3.65 -0.99 2.44
N ILE A 111 -2.69 -0.40 1.72
CA ILE A 111 -2.07 0.88 2.09
C ILE A 111 -3.12 2.00 2.10
N ILE A 112 -4.01 2.03 1.10
CA ILE A 112 -5.09 3.03 1.00
C ILE A 112 -6.05 2.90 2.19
N LEU A 113 -6.53 1.70 2.50
CA LEU A 113 -7.43 1.47 3.65
C LEU A 113 -6.73 1.85 4.97
N THR A 114 -5.45 1.51 5.10
CA THR A 114 -4.66 1.80 6.30
C THR A 114 -4.39 3.31 6.50
N ASN A 115 -4.82 4.20 5.59
CA ASN A 115 -4.70 5.64 5.83
C ASN A 115 -5.77 6.20 6.79
N ASP A 116 -6.91 5.51 6.93
CA ASP A 116 -8.02 5.92 7.78
C ASP A 116 -7.99 5.29 9.18
N GLY A 117 -7.54 4.04 9.25
CA GLY A 117 -7.43 3.27 10.47
C GLY A 117 -6.59 2.01 10.24
N CYS A 118 -6.12 1.37 11.31
CA CYS A 118 -5.35 0.14 11.18
C CYS A 118 -6.26 -1.10 11.09
N TYR A 119 -6.08 -1.87 10.02
CA TYR A 119 -6.85 -3.09 9.76
C TYR A 119 -5.93 -4.31 9.80
N ALA A 120 -6.38 -5.36 10.49
CA ALA A 120 -5.81 -6.69 10.28
C ALA A 120 -6.18 -7.15 8.86
N MET A 121 -5.24 -7.78 8.18
CA MET A 121 -5.37 -8.13 6.77
C MET A 121 -5.27 -9.63 6.61
N VAL A 122 -6.00 -10.16 5.64
CA VAL A 122 -5.93 -11.54 5.23
C VAL A 122 -5.44 -11.57 3.79
N GLY A 123 -4.38 -12.33 3.51
CA GLY A 123 -3.86 -12.42 2.15
C GLY A 123 -2.92 -13.59 1.94
N GLN A 124 -2.30 -13.63 0.77
CA GLN A 124 -1.34 -14.66 0.44
C GLN A 124 0.07 -14.28 0.88
N VAL A 125 0.87 -15.25 1.31
CA VAL A 125 2.31 -15.07 1.53
C VAL A 125 3.00 -14.77 0.19
N HIS A 126 3.84 -13.74 0.17
CA HIS A 126 4.65 -13.35 -0.98
C HIS A 126 6.15 -13.49 -0.66
N GLY A 127 6.96 -13.74 -1.70
CA GLY A 127 8.42 -13.71 -1.61
C GLY A 127 9.01 -12.30 -1.77
N GLY A 128 10.34 -12.21 -1.80
CA GLY A 128 11.07 -10.97 -2.09
C GLY A 128 10.80 -9.84 -1.10
N LEU A 129 10.81 -8.59 -1.60
CA LEU A 129 10.57 -7.38 -0.80
C LEU A 129 9.20 -7.39 -0.12
N MET A 130 8.15 -7.83 -0.83
CA MET A 130 6.80 -7.91 -0.26
C MET A 130 6.74 -8.86 0.94
N GLY A 131 7.43 -10.00 0.86
CA GLY A 131 7.56 -10.93 1.99
C GLY A 131 8.29 -10.33 3.19
N ILE A 132 9.30 -9.48 2.96
CA ILE A 132 9.97 -8.74 4.05
C ILE A 132 9.00 -7.78 4.73
N ILE A 133 8.24 -7.01 3.94
CA ILE A 133 7.24 -6.08 4.45
C ILE A 133 6.16 -6.84 5.25
N GLN A 134 5.61 -7.94 4.69
CA GLN A 134 4.61 -8.78 5.38
C GLN A 134 5.14 -9.34 6.71
N ARG A 135 6.37 -9.83 6.75
CA ARG A 135 6.99 -10.34 7.98
C ARG A 135 7.24 -9.24 9.01
N ALA A 136 7.52 -8.01 8.58
CA ALA A 136 7.71 -6.89 9.48
C ALA A 136 6.37 -6.43 10.07
N THR A 137 5.34 -6.23 9.24
CA THR A 137 4.03 -5.72 9.69
C THR A 137 3.32 -6.67 10.64
N VAL A 138 3.45 -8.00 10.46
CA VAL A 138 2.87 -9.02 11.37
C VAL A 138 3.38 -8.88 12.81
N LYS A 139 4.60 -8.38 13.01
CA LYS A 139 5.16 -8.19 14.36
C LYS A 139 4.40 -7.14 15.17
N ALA A 140 3.77 -6.19 14.48
CA ALA A 140 3.10 -5.05 15.09
C ALA A 140 1.56 -5.15 15.01
N CYS A 141 1.00 -5.84 14.00
CA CYS A 141 -0.44 -6.04 13.84
C CYS A 141 -0.73 -7.51 13.45
N PRO A 142 -1.79 -8.16 13.97
CA PRO A 142 -2.07 -9.57 13.72
C PRO A 142 -2.66 -9.82 12.32
N HIS A 143 -1.86 -9.63 11.26
CA HIS A 143 -2.23 -10.03 9.91
C HIS A 143 -2.16 -11.55 9.75
N VAL A 144 -3.06 -12.11 8.94
CA VAL A 144 -3.12 -13.54 8.63
C VAL A 144 -2.68 -13.75 7.18
N TRP A 145 -1.63 -14.55 6.99
CA TRP A 145 -1.12 -14.85 5.65
C TRP A 145 -1.24 -16.35 5.37
N PHE A 146 -1.81 -16.70 4.22
CA PHE A 146 -1.97 -18.08 3.79
C PHE A 146 -0.95 -18.46 2.73
N GLU A 147 -0.42 -19.68 2.79
CA GLU A 147 0.46 -20.19 1.76
C GLU A 147 -0.34 -20.87 0.63
N ARG A 148 -0.01 -20.55 -0.62
CA ARG A 148 -0.75 -21.08 -1.79
C ARG A 148 -0.60 -22.59 -1.94
N SER A 149 0.51 -23.16 -1.45
CA SER A 149 0.80 -24.59 -1.42
C SER A 149 -0.03 -25.34 -0.37
N GLU A 150 -0.34 -24.72 0.76
CA GLU A 150 -1.16 -25.30 1.83
C GLU A 150 -2.66 -25.38 1.48
N MET A 151 -3.14 -24.66 0.45
CA MET A 151 -4.54 -24.82 0.00
C MET A 151 -4.88 -26.25 -0.49
N ARG A 152 -3.87 -27.08 -0.79
CA ARG A 152 -4.03 -28.50 -1.15
C ARG A 152 -4.15 -29.44 0.07
N ASP A 153 -3.96 -28.94 1.29
CA ASP A 153 -4.04 -29.72 2.53
C ASP A 153 -5.47 -29.93 3.07
N ARG A 154 -6.49 -29.76 2.21
CA ARG A 154 -7.83 -30.31 2.48
C ARG A 154 -7.76 -31.80 2.86
N HIS A 155 -6.78 -32.54 2.33
CA HIS A 155 -6.55 -33.95 2.61
C HIS A 155 -6.06 -34.25 4.05
N LEU A 156 -5.41 -33.31 4.74
CA LEU A 156 -5.03 -33.51 6.14
C LEU A 156 -6.22 -33.29 7.09
N VAL A 157 -7.15 -32.41 6.73
CA VAL A 157 -8.37 -32.18 7.51
C VAL A 157 -9.38 -33.32 7.36
N THR A 158 -9.39 -34.04 6.22
CA THR A 158 -10.26 -35.23 6.02
C THR A 158 -9.74 -36.50 6.70
N LYS A 159 -8.53 -36.48 7.30
CA LYS A 159 -7.93 -37.63 8.00
C LYS A 159 -8.14 -37.60 9.52
N ARG A 160 -8.96 -36.70 10.03
CA ARG A 160 -9.52 -36.75 11.39
C ARG A 160 -10.95 -37.25 11.33
#